data_AF-A0A1L9N0B3-F1
#
_entry.id   AF-A0A1L9N0B3-F1
#
_cell.length_a   1.000
_cell.length_b   1.000
_cell.length_c   1.000
_cell.angle_alpha   90.00
_cell.angle_beta   90.00
_cell.angle_gamma   90.00
#
_symmetry.space_group_name_H-M   'P 1'
#
loop_
_entity.id
_entity.type
_entity.pdbx_description
1 polymer ?
#
loop_
_entity_poly.entity_id
_entity_poly.type
_entity_poly.pdbx_seq_one_letter_code
_entity_poly.pdbx_strand_id
1 'polypeptide(L)'
;MSSLLRLLRRSLARRAEPVLIKIENHLERTGRWKTAQRMRYKQVIWQMIDCTKTCEAVLFLLENDMRHLEILQREAFLKAECQRITKTQLSEDDQEQLEAWYKELDELTRELWRTEREQYIYSLKVPNSPCGRALSTRWKHPEGRMTLNLRRDCAGRGGCCGRDCGCCERPRSKDRPYALGHCTAQCGCCIRARGFELITPEDQGLARAGFDRNNSSDPYAIGRVWDYIFGCELVEG
;
A
#
# COMPACT_ATOMS: atom_id res chain seq x y z
N MET A 1 32.63 -16.29 -8.02
CA MET A 1 32.08 -17.52 -7.39
C MET A 1 31.71 -18.54 -8.46
N SER A 2 32.21 -19.78 -8.33
CA SER A 2 31.83 -20.91 -9.19
C SER A 2 30.34 -21.28 -9.07
N SER A 3 29.82 -22.04 -10.03
CA SER A 3 28.43 -22.55 -10.00
C SER A 3 28.19 -23.45 -8.78
N LEU A 4 29.12 -24.37 -8.51
CA LEU A 4 29.06 -25.33 -7.39
C LEU A 4 28.88 -24.63 -6.03
N LEU A 5 29.62 -23.53 -5.78
CA LEU A 5 29.49 -22.77 -4.52
C LEU A 5 28.11 -22.11 -4.36
N ARG A 6 27.43 -21.71 -5.45
CA ARG A 6 26.07 -21.18 -5.39
C ARG A 6 25.06 -22.28 -5.06
N LEU A 7 25.20 -23.45 -5.69
CA LEU A 7 24.34 -24.62 -5.44
C LEU A 7 24.50 -25.16 -4.01
N LEU A 8 25.73 -25.22 -3.49
CA LEU A 8 26.00 -25.59 -2.09
C LEU A 8 25.36 -24.59 -1.11
N ARG A 9 25.55 -23.28 -1.33
CA ARG A 9 24.91 -22.22 -0.51
C ARG A 9 23.38 -22.36 -0.51
N ARG A 10 22.78 -22.59 -1.68
CA ARG A 10 21.33 -22.81 -1.86
C ARG A 10 20.82 -24.03 -1.08
N SER A 11 21.55 -25.15 -1.14
CA SER A 11 21.22 -26.38 -0.43
C SER A 11 21.27 -26.19 1.10
N LEU A 12 22.35 -25.58 1.61
CA LEU A 12 22.49 -25.25 3.04
C LEU A 12 21.41 -24.29 3.53
N ALA A 13 21.10 -23.24 2.77
CA ALA A 13 20.07 -22.25 3.12
C ALA A 13 18.66 -22.87 3.24
N ARG A 14 18.33 -23.83 2.36
CA ARG A 14 17.07 -24.60 2.44
C ARG A 14 17.05 -25.54 3.65
N ARG A 15 18.14 -26.28 3.90
CA ARG A 15 18.26 -27.16 5.09
C ARG A 15 18.15 -26.38 6.42
N ALA A 16 18.60 -25.12 6.44
CA ALA A 16 18.52 -24.26 7.61
C ALA A 16 17.13 -23.64 7.86
N GLU A 17 16.23 -23.58 6.86
CA GLU A 17 14.98 -22.82 6.95
C GLU A 17 14.11 -23.13 8.19
N PRO A 18 13.92 -24.39 8.64
CA PRO A 18 13.16 -24.68 9.86
C PRO A 18 13.75 -24.06 11.14
N VAL A 19 15.06 -23.79 11.17
CA VAL A 19 15.73 -23.06 12.25
C VAL A 19 15.61 -21.55 12.06
N LEU A 20 15.75 -21.07 10.82
CA LEU A 20 15.61 -19.65 10.49
C LEU A 20 14.18 -19.15 10.80
N ILE A 21 13.14 -19.94 10.51
CA ILE A 21 11.74 -19.65 10.88
C ILE A 21 11.56 -19.57 12.41
N LYS A 22 12.20 -20.45 13.19
CA LYS A 22 12.14 -20.38 14.67
C LYS A 22 12.74 -19.07 15.19
N ILE A 23 13.81 -18.58 14.56
CA ILE A 23 14.47 -17.31 14.89
C ILE A 23 13.60 -16.11 14.44
N GLU A 24 13.05 -16.12 13.21
CA GLU A 24 12.06 -15.12 12.75
C GLU A 24 10.92 -14.97 13.76
N ASN A 25 10.29 -16.09 14.13
CA ASN A 25 9.13 -16.10 15.03
C ASN A 25 9.51 -15.63 16.45
N HIS A 26 10.76 -15.79 16.89
CA HIS A 26 11.25 -15.22 18.16
C HIS A 26 11.52 -13.71 18.04
N LEU A 27 12.11 -13.26 16.93
CA LEU A 27 12.32 -11.84 16.67
C LEU A 27 10.99 -11.07 16.59
N GLU A 28 9.95 -11.62 15.97
CA GLU A 28 8.63 -10.99 15.95
C GLU A 28 7.97 -10.93 17.34
N ARG A 29 7.98 -12.04 18.10
CA ARG A 29 7.45 -12.07 19.48
C ARG A 29 8.20 -11.15 20.46
N THR A 30 9.41 -10.73 20.12
CA THR A 30 10.21 -9.75 20.90
C THR A 30 10.14 -8.34 20.32
N GLY A 31 9.21 -8.05 19.42
CA GLY A 31 9.03 -6.74 18.78
C GLY A 31 10.08 -6.39 17.72
N ARG A 32 11.11 -7.23 17.54
CA ARG A 32 12.22 -7.05 16.58
C ARG A 32 11.84 -7.44 15.14
N TRP A 33 10.60 -7.15 14.72
CA TRP A 33 10.07 -7.54 13.42
C TRP A 33 10.89 -6.99 12.23
N LYS A 34 11.43 -5.76 12.34
CA LYS A 34 12.39 -5.22 11.34
C LYS A 34 13.65 -6.10 11.18
N THR A 35 14.10 -6.77 12.24
CA THR A 35 15.20 -7.76 12.16
C THR A 35 14.74 -9.07 11.48
N ALA A 36 13.52 -9.55 11.75
CA ALA A 36 12.95 -10.71 11.06
C ALA A 36 12.79 -10.45 9.55
N GLN A 37 12.35 -9.26 9.16
CA GLN A 37 12.26 -8.83 7.76
C GLN A 37 13.63 -8.87 7.04
N ARG A 38 14.69 -8.30 7.65
CA ARG A 38 16.07 -8.39 7.13
C ARG A 38 16.54 -9.85 7.00
N MET A 39 16.13 -10.72 7.92
CA MET A 39 16.44 -12.16 7.90
C MET A 39 15.71 -12.92 6.78
N ARG A 40 14.46 -12.54 6.47
CA ARG A 40 13.70 -13.08 5.33
C ARG A 40 14.28 -12.64 3.99
N TYR A 41 14.63 -11.36 3.84
CA TYR A 41 15.29 -10.84 2.64
C TYR A 41 16.62 -11.59 2.37
N LYS A 42 17.43 -11.79 3.41
CA LYS A 42 18.66 -12.61 3.32
C LYS A 42 18.39 -14.06 2.93
N GLN A 43 17.30 -14.68 3.41
CA GLN A 43 16.89 -16.03 2.96
C GLN A 43 16.53 -16.11 1.48
N VAL A 44 15.82 -15.11 0.92
CA VAL A 44 15.50 -15.06 -0.52
C VAL A 44 16.76 -15.14 -1.36
N ILE A 45 17.75 -14.32 -1.02
CA ILE A 45 19.06 -14.28 -1.69
C ILE A 45 19.81 -15.61 -1.51
N TRP A 46 19.86 -16.16 -0.30
CA TRP A 46 20.63 -17.38 -0.01
C TRP A 46 20.02 -18.64 -0.62
N GLN A 47 18.70 -18.76 -0.65
CA GLN A 47 17.99 -19.87 -1.28
C GLN A 47 17.81 -19.72 -2.79
N MET A 48 18.17 -18.55 -3.37
CA MET A 48 17.89 -18.21 -4.77
C MET A 48 16.44 -18.54 -5.13
N ILE A 49 15.49 -17.91 -4.43
CA ILE A 49 14.06 -18.13 -4.65
C ILE A 49 13.65 -17.44 -5.95
N ASP A 50 12.98 -18.17 -6.83
CA ASP A 50 12.24 -17.55 -7.91
C ASP A 50 11.02 -16.85 -7.31
N CYS A 51 11.04 -15.51 -7.35
CA CYS A 51 9.98 -14.69 -6.81
C CYS A 51 8.95 -14.27 -7.86
N THR A 52 9.04 -14.68 -9.13
CA THR A 52 8.21 -14.18 -10.24
C THR A 52 6.71 -14.17 -9.90
N LYS A 53 6.16 -15.32 -9.48
CA LYS A 53 4.75 -15.44 -9.05
C LYS A 53 4.39 -14.62 -7.80
N THR A 54 5.37 -14.35 -6.94
CA THR A 54 5.19 -13.48 -5.77
C THR A 54 5.17 -12.02 -6.18
N CYS A 55 6.06 -11.61 -7.10
CA CYS A 55 6.07 -10.27 -7.68
C CYS A 55 4.75 -10.00 -8.41
N GLU A 56 4.31 -10.90 -9.30
CA GLU A 56 3.01 -10.84 -9.97
C GLU A 56 1.86 -10.59 -8.97
N ALA A 57 1.71 -11.46 -7.96
CA ALA A 57 0.67 -11.30 -6.95
C ALA A 57 0.80 -9.98 -6.16
N VAL A 58 2.02 -9.56 -5.83
CA VAL A 58 2.28 -8.30 -5.11
C VAL A 58 2.02 -7.06 -5.96
N LEU A 59 2.25 -7.10 -7.27
CA LEU A 59 1.92 -6.00 -8.18
C LEU A 59 0.39 -5.75 -8.19
N PHE A 60 -0.43 -6.81 -8.21
CA PHE A 60 -1.89 -6.69 -8.05
C PHE A 60 -2.28 -6.17 -6.65
N LEU A 61 -1.62 -6.63 -5.59
CA LEU A 61 -1.89 -6.18 -4.22
C LEU A 61 -1.53 -4.71 -4.00
N LEU A 62 -0.45 -4.22 -4.64
CA LEU A 62 -0.03 -2.81 -4.65
C LEU A 62 -1.07 -1.91 -5.32
N GLU A 63 -1.51 -2.29 -6.53
CA GLU A 63 -2.55 -1.58 -7.29
C GLU A 63 -3.88 -1.56 -6.53
N ASN A 64 -4.27 -2.69 -5.93
CA ASN A 64 -5.48 -2.79 -5.13
C ASN A 64 -5.41 -1.98 -3.83
N ASP A 65 -4.27 -1.96 -3.12
CA ASP A 65 -4.06 -1.08 -1.97
C ASP A 65 -4.15 0.41 -2.34
N MET A 66 -3.65 0.79 -3.53
CA MET A 66 -3.80 2.15 -4.08
C MET A 66 -5.27 2.48 -4.38
N ARG A 67 -5.99 1.61 -5.11
CA ARG A 67 -7.41 1.76 -5.45
C ARG A 67 -8.29 1.85 -4.20
N HIS A 68 -8.08 0.96 -3.23
CA HIS A 68 -8.77 0.97 -1.94
C HIS A 68 -8.55 2.29 -1.19
N LEU A 69 -7.32 2.81 -1.21
CA LEU A 69 -6.96 4.08 -0.60
C LEU A 69 -7.53 5.31 -1.33
N GLU A 70 -7.70 5.25 -2.66
CA GLU A 70 -8.42 6.26 -3.45
C GLU A 70 -9.90 6.30 -3.09
N ILE A 71 -10.57 5.14 -3.06
CA ILE A 71 -11.98 5.00 -2.71
C ILE A 71 -12.23 5.55 -1.30
N LEU A 72 -11.39 5.20 -0.31
CA LEU A 72 -11.51 5.71 1.06
C LEU A 72 -11.20 7.22 1.20
N GLN A 73 -10.39 7.79 0.32
CA GLN A 73 -10.15 9.24 0.31
C GLN A 73 -11.33 10.00 -0.31
N ARG A 74 -11.95 9.46 -1.35
CA ARG A 74 -13.19 9.99 -1.93
C ARG A 74 -14.36 9.88 -0.95
N GLU A 75 -14.58 8.72 -0.35
CA GLU A 75 -15.63 8.48 0.64
C GLU A 75 -15.52 9.48 1.81
N ALA A 76 -14.32 9.68 2.34
CA ALA A 76 -14.05 10.64 3.42
C ALA A 76 -14.22 12.12 3.00
N PHE A 77 -13.98 12.44 1.72
CA PHE A 77 -14.25 13.77 1.16
C PHE A 77 -15.76 14.01 1.04
N LEU A 78 -16.49 13.13 0.36
CA LEU A 78 -17.94 13.23 0.16
C LEU A 78 -18.70 13.29 1.50
N LYS A 79 -18.40 12.36 2.44
CA LYS A 79 -19.00 12.38 3.79
C LYS A 79 -18.77 13.72 4.51
N ALA A 80 -17.66 14.40 4.26
CA ALA A 80 -17.36 15.71 4.86
C ALA A 80 -18.06 16.88 4.15
N GLU A 81 -18.18 16.85 2.82
CA GLU A 81 -18.87 17.88 2.05
C GLU A 81 -20.40 17.81 2.21
N CYS A 82 -21.00 16.60 2.23
CA CYS A 82 -22.42 16.44 2.63
C CYS A 82 -22.66 17.04 4.04
N GLN A 83 -21.79 16.72 5.01
CA GLN A 83 -21.85 17.28 6.37
C GLN A 83 -21.55 18.78 6.46
N ARG A 84 -21.08 19.43 5.39
CA ARG A 84 -20.96 20.89 5.28
C ARG A 84 -22.25 21.47 4.72
N ILE A 85 -22.73 20.97 3.59
CA ILE A 85 -23.90 21.50 2.88
C ILE A 85 -25.20 21.30 3.68
N THR A 86 -25.41 20.15 4.33
CA THR A 86 -26.59 19.90 5.19
C THR A 86 -26.62 20.76 6.48
N LYS A 87 -25.59 21.58 6.76
CA LYS A 87 -25.61 22.57 7.86
C LYS A 87 -25.98 23.99 7.41
N THR A 88 -26.07 24.22 6.12
CA THR A 88 -26.53 25.47 5.51
C THR A 88 -27.95 25.30 4.98
N GLN A 89 -28.65 26.40 4.71
CA GLN A 89 -29.92 26.35 3.99
C GLN A 89 -29.65 25.89 2.55
N LEU A 90 -30.30 24.81 2.14
CA LEU A 90 -30.08 24.17 0.84
C LEU A 90 -30.73 24.98 -0.30
N SER A 91 -29.98 25.22 -1.37
CA SER A 91 -30.51 25.57 -2.68
C SER A 91 -31.09 24.34 -3.40
N GLU A 92 -31.57 24.50 -4.64
CA GLU A 92 -31.96 23.40 -5.52
C GLU A 92 -30.71 22.66 -6.03
N ASP A 93 -29.69 23.40 -6.48
CA ASP A 93 -28.36 22.92 -6.85
C ASP A 93 -27.70 22.07 -5.73
N ASP A 94 -27.81 22.51 -4.47
CA ASP A 94 -27.31 21.76 -3.30
C ASP A 94 -28.03 20.41 -3.13
N GLN A 95 -29.31 20.31 -3.49
CA GLN A 95 -30.09 19.07 -3.37
C GLN A 95 -29.73 18.08 -4.48
N GLU A 96 -29.62 18.52 -5.73
CA GLU A 96 -29.12 17.69 -6.83
C GLU A 96 -27.69 17.20 -6.54
N GLN A 97 -26.81 18.10 -6.08
CA GLN A 97 -25.43 17.74 -5.75
C GLN A 97 -25.33 16.76 -4.57
N LEU A 98 -26.19 16.89 -3.55
CA LEU A 98 -26.29 15.93 -2.45
C LEU A 98 -26.78 14.56 -2.93
N GLU A 99 -27.81 14.49 -3.78
CA GLU A 99 -28.30 13.21 -4.32
C GLU A 99 -27.21 12.50 -5.15
N ALA A 100 -26.50 13.24 -6.01
CA ALA A 100 -25.37 12.73 -6.77
C ALA A 100 -24.25 12.17 -5.86
N TRP A 101 -23.92 12.85 -4.76
CA TRP A 101 -22.92 12.37 -3.79
C TRP A 101 -23.41 11.17 -2.98
N TYR A 102 -24.69 11.07 -2.63
CA TYR A 102 -25.24 9.89 -1.95
C TYR A 102 -25.22 8.66 -2.87
N LYS A 103 -25.51 8.83 -4.16
CA LYS A 103 -25.36 7.78 -5.17
C LYS A 103 -23.89 7.35 -5.32
N GLU A 104 -22.96 8.30 -5.38
CA GLU A 104 -21.53 7.99 -5.46
C GLU A 104 -21.06 7.22 -4.20
N LEU A 105 -21.54 7.56 -3.00
CA LEU A 105 -21.22 6.85 -1.76
C LEU A 105 -21.69 5.38 -1.75
N ASP A 106 -22.84 5.08 -2.34
CA ASP A 106 -23.35 3.71 -2.52
C ASP A 106 -22.51 2.92 -3.56
N GLU A 107 -22.09 3.57 -4.65
CA GLU A 107 -21.15 2.99 -5.63
C GLU A 107 -19.76 2.72 -5.02
N LEU A 108 -19.21 3.67 -4.25
CA LEU A 108 -17.95 3.51 -3.51
C LEU A 108 -18.05 2.39 -2.47
N THR A 109 -19.21 2.18 -1.84
CA THR A 109 -19.45 1.05 -0.92
C THR A 109 -19.34 -0.29 -1.65
N ARG A 110 -19.84 -0.40 -2.88
CA ARG A 110 -19.67 -1.58 -3.75
C ARG A 110 -18.24 -1.76 -4.25
N GLU A 111 -17.49 -0.68 -4.45
CA GLU A 111 -16.06 -0.73 -4.79
C GLU A 111 -15.18 -1.16 -3.60
N LEU A 112 -15.50 -0.71 -2.37
CA LEU A 112 -14.79 -1.13 -1.16
C LEU A 112 -14.85 -2.64 -0.95
N TRP A 113 -16.04 -3.26 -1.03
CA TRP A 113 -16.11 -4.70 -0.90
C TRP A 113 -15.37 -5.43 -2.03
N ARG A 114 -15.40 -4.91 -3.27
CA ARG A 114 -14.62 -5.52 -4.38
C ARG A 114 -13.13 -5.47 -4.10
N THR A 115 -12.58 -4.33 -3.69
CA THR A 115 -11.15 -4.23 -3.32
C THR A 115 -10.77 -5.08 -2.11
N GLU A 116 -11.66 -5.27 -1.12
CA GLU A 116 -11.45 -6.21 0.00
C GLU A 116 -11.43 -7.68 -0.46
N ARG A 117 -12.39 -8.06 -1.31
CA ARG A 117 -12.49 -9.40 -1.93
C ARG A 117 -11.26 -9.68 -2.80
N GLU A 118 -10.83 -8.71 -3.60
CA GLU A 118 -9.62 -8.78 -4.42
C GLU A 118 -8.36 -8.92 -3.55
N GLN A 119 -8.20 -8.11 -2.49
CA GLN A 119 -7.06 -8.22 -1.55
C GLN A 119 -6.94 -9.65 -0.97
N TYR A 120 -8.07 -10.21 -0.53
CA TYR A 120 -8.10 -11.58 -0.01
C TYR A 120 -7.70 -12.60 -1.09
N ILE A 121 -8.32 -12.54 -2.29
CA ILE A 121 -8.03 -13.46 -3.39
C ILE A 121 -6.57 -13.40 -3.85
N TYR A 122 -5.96 -12.22 -3.94
CA TYR A 122 -4.54 -12.09 -4.30
C TYR A 122 -3.61 -12.49 -3.14
N SER A 123 -4.00 -12.28 -1.88
CA SER A 123 -3.21 -12.76 -0.73
C SER A 123 -3.05 -14.28 -0.71
N LEU A 124 -4.10 -15.03 -1.08
CA LEU A 124 -4.06 -16.50 -1.20
C LEU A 124 -3.16 -17.01 -2.34
N LYS A 125 -2.83 -16.17 -3.33
CA LYS A 125 -1.90 -16.52 -4.42
C LYS A 125 -0.42 -16.37 -4.02
N VAL A 126 -0.13 -15.70 -2.91
CA VAL A 126 1.25 -15.48 -2.43
C VAL A 126 1.79 -16.77 -1.80
N PRO A 127 2.88 -17.37 -2.34
CA PRO A 127 3.40 -18.64 -1.82
C PRO A 127 3.93 -18.51 -0.39
N ASN A 128 3.67 -19.52 0.46
CA ASN A 128 4.30 -19.64 1.77
C ASN A 128 5.83 -19.78 1.59
N SER A 129 6.53 -18.68 1.89
CA SER A 129 7.93 -18.43 1.51
C SER A 129 8.46 -17.29 2.39
N PRO A 130 9.78 -17.02 2.44
CA PRO A 130 10.30 -15.82 3.10
C PRO A 130 9.63 -14.51 2.65
N CYS A 131 9.24 -14.39 1.37
CA CYS A 131 8.48 -13.25 0.86
C CYS A 131 7.03 -13.23 1.39
N GLY A 132 6.33 -14.36 1.35
CA GLY A 132 4.95 -14.46 1.87
C GLY A 132 4.86 -14.23 3.38
N ARG A 133 5.85 -14.74 4.14
CA ARG A 133 6.01 -14.43 5.57
C ARG A 133 6.28 -12.93 5.79
N ALA A 134 7.14 -12.33 4.97
CA ALA A 134 7.48 -10.92 5.09
C ALA A 134 6.28 -9.99 4.82
N LEU A 135 5.54 -10.26 3.74
CA LEU A 135 4.31 -9.56 3.39
C LEU A 135 3.22 -9.71 4.48
N SER A 136 3.03 -10.92 4.99
CA SER A 136 2.10 -11.21 6.10
C SER A 136 2.43 -10.43 7.38
N THR A 137 3.69 -10.02 7.56
CA THR A 137 4.13 -9.15 8.66
C THR A 137 3.93 -7.68 8.34
N ARG A 138 4.17 -7.24 7.10
CA ARG A 138 3.88 -5.85 6.66
C ARG A 138 2.42 -5.47 6.86
N TRP A 139 1.49 -6.38 6.59
CA TRP A 139 0.05 -6.13 6.82
C TRP A 139 -0.36 -6.04 8.30
N LYS A 140 0.44 -6.56 9.23
CA LYS A 140 0.19 -6.45 10.69
C LYS A 140 0.74 -5.16 11.30
N HIS A 141 1.55 -4.40 10.57
CA HIS A 141 2.27 -3.22 11.04
C HIS A 141 1.85 -1.98 10.24
N PRO A 142 0.88 -1.18 10.71
CA PRO A 142 0.38 0.01 10.00
C PRO A 142 1.47 1.04 9.67
N GLU A 143 2.55 1.08 10.45
CA GLU A 143 3.76 1.87 10.20
C GLU A 143 4.38 1.54 8.83
N GLY A 144 4.16 0.32 8.33
CA GLY A 144 4.60 -0.13 7.02
C GLY A 144 3.96 0.62 5.85
N ARG A 145 2.80 1.25 6.04
CA ARG A 145 2.16 2.16 5.07
C ARG A 145 2.67 3.61 5.15
N MET A 146 3.54 3.92 6.13
CA MET A 146 3.98 5.26 6.51
C MET A 146 5.52 5.44 6.47
N THR A 147 6.23 4.63 5.67
CA THR A 147 7.71 4.65 5.58
C THR A 147 8.26 5.97 5.05
N LEU A 148 9.53 6.27 5.34
CA LEU A 148 10.17 7.52 4.93
C LEU A 148 10.12 7.76 3.41
N ASN A 149 10.26 6.71 2.59
CA ASN A 149 10.19 6.84 1.14
C ASN A 149 8.77 7.10 0.63
N LEU A 150 7.73 6.55 1.25
CA LEU A 150 6.33 6.87 0.90
C LEU A 150 5.93 8.28 1.35
N ARG A 151 6.49 8.77 2.47
CA ARG A 151 6.40 10.18 2.88
C ARG A 151 7.06 11.12 1.85
N ARG A 152 8.27 10.79 1.38
CA ARG A 152 9.01 11.54 0.36
C ARG A 152 8.29 11.54 -1.00
N ASP A 153 7.79 10.39 -1.45
CA ASP A 153 6.93 10.25 -2.65
C ASP A 153 5.71 11.16 -2.55
N CYS A 154 5.00 11.12 -1.41
CA CYS A 154 3.82 11.96 -1.18
C CYS A 154 4.17 13.45 -1.13
N ALA A 155 5.30 13.84 -0.55
CA ALA A 155 5.75 15.24 -0.50
C ALA A 155 6.18 15.75 -1.89
N GLY A 156 6.96 14.97 -2.64
CA GLY A 156 7.47 15.34 -3.96
C GLY A 156 6.37 15.54 -5.01
N ARG A 157 5.24 14.81 -4.88
CA ARG A 157 4.03 15.00 -5.71
C ARG A 157 3.09 16.10 -5.18
N GLY A 158 3.62 17.07 -4.43
CA GLY A 158 2.86 18.19 -3.84
C GLY A 158 1.81 17.77 -2.80
N GLY A 159 1.87 16.54 -2.31
CA GLY A 159 0.88 15.95 -1.41
C GLY A 159 1.04 16.35 0.05
N CYS A 160 0.20 15.76 0.90
CA CYS A 160 0.03 16.20 2.29
C CYS A 160 1.30 16.10 3.16
N CYS A 161 2.22 15.18 2.86
CA CYS A 161 3.50 15.05 3.57
C CYS A 161 4.52 16.16 3.24
N GLY A 162 4.24 17.03 2.26
CA GLY A 162 5.01 18.26 2.01
C GLY A 162 4.34 19.52 2.56
N ARG A 163 3.20 19.38 3.25
CA ARG A 163 2.41 20.49 3.84
C ARG A 163 2.15 20.33 5.34
N ASP A 164 2.72 19.28 5.97
CA ASP A 164 2.64 18.91 7.39
C ASP A 164 1.25 18.99 8.06
N CYS A 165 0.17 18.93 7.27
CA CYS A 165 -1.20 19.05 7.76
C CYS A 165 -1.69 17.82 8.54
N GLY A 166 -0.81 16.85 8.83
CA GLY A 166 -1.08 15.57 9.50
C GLY A 166 -2.03 14.63 8.74
N CYS A 167 -2.41 14.94 7.50
CA CYS A 167 -3.50 14.25 6.81
C CYS A 167 -3.21 12.77 6.53
N CYS A 168 -1.97 12.36 6.23
CA CYS A 168 -1.64 10.96 5.92
C CYS A 168 -1.73 10.00 7.12
N GLU A 169 -1.57 10.54 8.33
CA GLU A 169 -1.46 9.79 9.59
C GLU A 169 -2.80 9.66 10.31
N ARG A 170 -3.85 10.35 9.84
CA ARG A 170 -5.21 10.25 10.36
C ARG A 170 -6.02 9.19 9.60
N PRO A 171 -6.86 8.38 10.27
CA PRO A 171 -7.78 7.47 9.62
C PRO A 171 -8.72 8.19 8.65
N ARG A 172 -9.11 7.51 7.56
CA ARG A 172 -10.05 8.05 6.56
C ARG A 172 -11.51 7.99 6.99
N SER A 173 -11.94 6.88 7.60
CA SER A 173 -13.24 6.77 8.25
C SER A 173 -13.10 6.33 9.71
N LYS A 174 -14.07 6.74 10.55
CA LYS A 174 -14.26 6.19 11.90
C LYS A 174 -14.52 4.67 11.86
N ASP A 175 -15.21 4.22 10.81
CA ASP A 175 -15.56 2.82 10.55
C ASP A 175 -14.32 1.97 10.22
N ARG A 176 -13.22 2.63 9.83
CA ARG A 176 -12.00 2.01 9.29
C ARG A 176 -10.74 2.65 9.91
N PRO A 177 -10.54 2.52 11.25
CA PRO A 177 -9.49 3.24 11.97
C PRO A 177 -8.06 2.89 11.51
N TYR A 178 -7.85 1.72 10.93
CA TYR A 178 -6.54 1.29 10.40
C TYR A 178 -6.27 1.74 8.96
N ALA A 179 -7.20 2.45 8.30
CA ALA A 179 -7.03 3.00 6.96
C ALA A 179 -6.15 4.26 6.96
N LEU A 180 -4.88 4.07 7.27
CA LEU A 180 -3.82 5.08 7.14
C LEU A 180 -3.22 5.01 5.73
N GLY A 181 -2.89 6.16 5.14
CA GLY A 181 -2.32 6.17 3.80
C GLY A 181 -2.02 7.54 3.22
N HIS A 182 -1.03 7.57 2.33
CA HIS A 182 -0.57 8.76 1.64
C HIS A 182 -1.61 9.34 0.66
N CYS A 183 -1.50 10.63 0.37
CA CYS A 183 -2.52 11.33 -0.38
C CYS A 183 -2.50 10.95 -1.87
N THR A 184 -3.68 10.66 -2.41
CA THR A 184 -3.94 10.35 -3.83
C THR A 184 -4.64 11.53 -4.50
N ALA A 185 -5.04 11.39 -5.77
CA ALA A 185 -5.89 12.35 -6.47
C ALA A 185 -7.16 12.72 -5.67
N GLN A 186 -7.78 11.73 -5.03
CA GLN A 186 -9.05 11.85 -4.29
C GLN A 186 -8.90 12.40 -2.87
N CYS A 187 -7.71 12.86 -2.46
CA CYS A 187 -7.54 13.44 -1.14
C CYS A 187 -8.26 14.79 -1.02
N GLY A 188 -9.36 14.86 -0.28
CA GLY A 188 -10.08 16.13 0.01
C GLY A 188 -9.19 17.25 0.58
N CYS A 189 -8.09 16.93 1.27
CA CYS A 189 -7.11 17.91 1.74
C CYS A 189 -6.17 18.41 0.62
N CYS A 190 -5.88 17.61 -0.41
CA CYS A 190 -5.21 18.08 -1.63
C CYS A 190 -6.15 18.81 -2.57
N ILE A 191 -7.40 18.33 -2.74
CA ILE A 191 -8.44 19.00 -3.54
C ILE A 191 -8.63 20.44 -3.04
N ARG A 192 -8.93 20.63 -1.74
CA ARG A 192 -9.12 21.99 -1.17
C ARG A 192 -7.84 22.85 -1.14
N ALA A 193 -6.65 22.24 -1.06
CA ALA A 193 -5.39 22.99 -1.14
C ALA A 193 -4.97 23.38 -2.57
N ARG A 194 -5.51 22.68 -3.59
CA ARG A 194 -5.25 22.92 -5.02
C ARG A 194 -6.35 23.75 -5.68
N GLY A 195 -7.56 23.78 -5.11
CA GLY A 195 -8.69 24.61 -5.56
C GLY A 195 -9.60 23.97 -6.62
N PHE A 196 -9.31 22.74 -7.06
CA PHE A 196 -10.11 21.99 -8.05
C PHE A 196 -9.98 20.47 -7.81
N GLU A 197 -10.72 19.64 -8.53
CA GLU A 197 -10.53 18.17 -8.56
C GLU A 197 -9.54 17.76 -9.68
N LEU A 198 -9.16 16.47 -9.78
CA LEU A 198 -8.41 15.95 -10.93
C LEU A 198 -9.36 15.03 -11.69
N ILE A 199 -9.86 15.50 -12.83
CA ILE A 199 -10.96 14.83 -13.56
C ILE A 199 -10.40 13.84 -14.60
N THR A 200 -9.28 14.18 -15.26
CA THR A 200 -8.70 13.34 -16.31
C THR A 200 -7.90 12.16 -15.73
N PRO A 201 -7.88 10.98 -16.39
CA PRO A 201 -7.02 9.86 -16.01
C PRO A 201 -5.52 10.25 -15.96
N GLU A 202 -5.10 11.16 -16.83
CA GLU A 202 -3.74 11.68 -16.94
C GLU A 202 -3.36 12.48 -15.69
N ASP A 203 -4.19 13.46 -15.30
CA ASP A 203 -4.03 14.25 -14.08
C ASP A 203 -4.04 13.37 -12.82
N GLN A 204 -4.98 12.41 -12.75
CA GLN A 204 -5.05 11.46 -11.66
C GLN A 204 -3.79 10.57 -11.61
N GLY A 205 -3.21 10.23 -12.76
CA GLY A 205 -1.93 9.54 -12.90
C GLY A 205 -0.77 10.31 -12.25
N LEU A 206 -0.66 11.62 -12.49
CA LEU A 206 0.34 12.48 -11.84
C LEU A 206 0.17 12.53 -10.30
N ALA A 207 -1.06 12.40 -9.81
CA ALA A 207 -1.38 12.34 -8.39
C ALA A 207 -1.40 10.92 -7.78
N ARG A 208 -1.05 9.88 -8.56
CA ARG A 208 -0.76 8.53 -8.07
C ARG A 208 0.71 8.40 -7.67
N ALA A 209 1.03 7.42 -6.83
CA ALA A 209 2.39 7.14 -6.39
C ALA A 209 3.17 6.36 -7.47
N GLY A 210 3.39 7.01 -8.63
CA GLY A 210 4.14 6.56 -9.81
C GLY A 210 4.41 5.05 -9.92
N PHE A 211 3.38 4.28 -10.29
CA PHE A 211 3.47 2.82 -10.42
C PHE A 211 2.58 2.35 -11.57
N ASP A 212 3.16 1.60 -12.51
CA ASP A 212 2.45 0.93 -13.60
C ASP A 212 2.69 -0.58 -13.52
N ARG A 213 1.61 -1.36 -13.45
CA ARG A 213 1.66 -2.83 -13.46
C ARG A 213 2.13 -3.39 -14.80
N ASN A 214 1.88 -2.67 -15.89
CA ASN A 214 2.11 -3.17 -17.25
C ASN A 214 3.61 -3.16 -17.62
N ASN A 215 4.42 -2.30 -17.00
CA ASN A 215 5.88 -2.29 -17.10
C ASN A 215 6.56 -3.11 -15.98
N SER A 216 6.17 -4.38 -15.84
CA SER A 216 6.68 -5.27 -14.76
C SER A 216 8.19 -5.58 -14.83
N SER A 217 8.83 -5.28 -15.96
CA SER A 217 10.28 -5.35 -16.17
C SER A 217 11.05 -4.11 -15.69
N ASP A 218 10.37 -3.03 -15.31
CA ASP A 218 11.01 -1.80 -14.82
C ASP A 218 11.76 -2.06 -13.49
N PRO A 219 13.07 -1.75 -13.39
CA PRO A 219 13.81 -1.78 -12.13
C PRO A 219 13.14 -0.98 -11.01
N TYR A 220 12.42 0.10 -11.32
CA TYR A 220 11.65 0.88 -10.35
C TYR A 220 10.43 0.09 -9.84
N ALA A 221 9.64 -0.52 -10.72
CA ALA A 221 8.53 -1.38 -10.32
C ALA A 221 9.00 -2.58 -9.47
N ILE A 222 10.12 -3.20 -9.85
CA ILE A 222 10.76 -4.26 -9.07
C ILE A 222 11.19 -3.74 -7.68
N GLY A 223 11.82 -2.56 -7.61
CA GLY A 223 12.16 -1.91 -6.33
C GLY A 223 10.94 -1.69 -5.43
N ARG A 224 9.84 -1.16 -5.98
CA ARG A 224 8.57 -0.93 -5.28
C ARG A 224 7.95 -2.25 -4.75
N VAL A 225 8.12 -3.37 -5.45
CA VAL A 225 7.73 -4.71 -4.98
C VAL A 225 8.55 -5.15 -3.76
N TRP A 226 9.88 -5.01 -3.78
CA TRP A 226 10.72 -5.33 -2.61
C TRP A 226 10.43 -4.41 -1.41
N ASP A 227 10.18 -3.13 -1.67
CA ASP A 227 9.78 -2.15 -0.64
C ASP A 227 8.41 -2.44 -0.02
N TYR A 228 7.47 -2.97 -0.81
CA TYR A 228 6.16 -3.41 -0.28
C TYR A 228 6.31 -4.65 0.61
N ILE A 229 7.04 -5.68 0.15
CA ILE A 229 7.21 -6.96 0.87
C ILE A 229 8.11 -6.84 2.11
N PHE A 230 9.21 -6.08 2.02
CA PHE A 230 10.23 -6.00 3.07
C PHE A 230 10.26 -4.63 3.75
N GLY A 231 10.34 -3.56 2.97
CA GLY A 231 10.48 -2.17 3.41
C GLY A 231 11.88 -1.60 3.11
N CYS A 232 11.93 -0.45 2.44
CA CYS A 232 13.16 0.18 1.93
C CYS A 232 14.28 0.32 2.98
N GLU A 233 13.89 0.74 4.20
CA GLU A 233 14.76 0.91 5.39
C GLU A 233 15.54 -0.36 5.81
N LEU A 234 15.33 -1.49 5.13
CA LEU A 234 15.92 -2.78 5.42
C LEU A 234 16.83 -3.32 4.31
N VAL A 235 16.93 -2.64 3.17
CA VAL A 235 17.77 -3.01 2.02
C VAL A 235 19.11 -2.26 2.05
N GLU A 236 19.13 -1.04 2.58
CA GLU A 236 20.34 -0.29 2.92
C GLU A 236 20.88 -0.76 4.29
N GLY A 237 21.86 -1.67 4.30
CA GLY A 237 22.50 -2.19 5.53
C GLY A 237 23.26 -3.52 5.43
#